data_AF-A0A8J3FLB4-F1
#
_entry.id   AF-A0A8J3FLB4-F1
#
_cell.length_a   1.000
_cell.length_b   1.000
_cell.length_c   1.000
_cell.angle_alpha   90.00
_cell.angle_beta   90.00
_cell.angle_gamma   90.00
#
_symmetry.space_group_name_H-M   'P 1'
#
loop_
_entity.id
_entity.type
_entity.pdbx_description
1 polymer ?
#
loop_
_entity_poly.entity_id
_entity_poly.type
_entity_poly.pdbx_seq_one_letter_code
_entity_poly.pdbx_strand_id
1 'polypeptide(L)'
;MNRKQMVEAAINDPDTRAEIAADPLVADRTRLYATAASPLLTELAAAGFPGLTEVGQLRGHGDYRSAVPVLVRWLPRVRYLLLAEDIVRTLSVPFARKAAYPTLLAMFRDPPELTDPMRPETSEPPQDHLRTVIGDALATFAGPATADDLLGLVETEAYGDTRAFVVLALPKTKDSRVPGVLMGLLGQPSVAAFAVQALGRLRCTQARDDIAGLLDNPDENVREQARKALKRIDQADRAR
;
A
#
# COMPACT_ATOMS: atom_id res chain seq x y z
N MET A 1 -15.13 -4.08 -26.18
CA MET A 1 -13.87 -3.92 -25.43
C MET A 1 -14.11 -2.89 -24.34
N ASN A 2 -13.78 -3.16 -23.08
CA ASN A 2 -13.98 -2.19 -21.99
C ASN A 2 -12.82 -1.17 -21.95
N ARG A 3 -13.01 -0.03 -21.26
CA ARG A 3 -11.99 1.05 -21.19
C ARG A 3 -10.61 0.56 -20.70
N LYS A 4 -10.57 -0.42 -19.79
CA LYS A 4 -9.32 -1.01 -19.28
C LYS A 4 -8.61 -1.82 -20.36
N GLN A 5 -9.35 -2.63 -21.10
CA GLN A 5 -8.86 -3.40 -22.25
C GLN A 5 -8.42 -2.50 -23.41
N MET A 6 -9.07 -1.36 -23.61
CA MET A 6 -8.66 -0.38 -24.62
C MET A 6 -7.36 0.34 -24.22
N VAL A 7 -7.19 0.67 -22.94
CA VAL A 7 -5.94 1.24 -22.43
C VAL A 7 -4.81 0.21 -22.45
N GLU A 8 -5.06 -1.03 -22.05
CA GLU A 8 -4.08 -2.12 -22.17
C GLU A 8 -3.70 -2.39 -23.63
N ALA A 9 -4.65 -2.39 -24.56
CA ALA A 9 -4.36 -2.58 -25.98
C ALA A 9 -3.51 -1.43 -26.55
N ALA A 10 -3.80 -0.18 -26.18
CA ALA A 10 -3.03 0.99 -26.61
C ALA A 10 -1.62 1.01 -26.01
N ILE A 11 -1.44 0.62 -24.74
CA ILE A 11 -0.11 0.53 -24.10
C ILE A 11 0.72 -0.66 -24.66
N ASN A 12 0.05 -1.67 -25.21
CA ASN A 12 0.70 -2.84 -25.79
C ASN A 12 0.98 -2.71 -27.30
N ASP A 13 0.56 -1.61 -27.92
CA ASP A 13 0.86 -1.28 -29.30
C ASP A 13 2.38 -1.01 -29.49
N PRO A 14 3.04 -1.66 -30.46
CA PRO A 14 4.49 -1.54 -30.65
C PRO A 14 4.97 -0.12 -30.94
N ASP A 15 4.20 0.66 -31.71
CA ASP A 15 4.57 2.03 -32.09
C ASP A 15 4.41 2.97 -30.89
N THR A 16 3.32 2.81 -30.14
CA THR A 16 3.09 3.54 -28.89
C THR A 16 4.17 3.22 -27.84
N ARG A 17 4.63 1.97 -27.75
CA ARG A 17 5.75 1.59 -26.87
C ARG A 17 7.07 2.19 -27.31
N ALA A 18 7.33 2.25 -28.62
CA ALA A 18 8.53 2.86 -29.16
C ALA A 18 8.55 4.37 -28.88
N GLU A 19 7.42 5.05 -29.04
CA GLU A 19 7.27 6.48 -28.71
C GLU A 19 7.44 6.75 -27.20
N ILE A 20 6.81 5.94 -26.34
CA ILE A 20 6.98 6.04 -24.88
C ILE A 20 8.44 5.77 -24.47
N ALA A 21 9.10 4.78 -25.08
CA ALA A 21 10.50 4.48 -24.80
C ALA A 21 11.46 5.57 -25.32
N ALA A 22 11.06 6.32 -26.34
CA ALA A 22 11.82 7.44 -26.88
C ALA A 22 11.69 8.73 -26.04
N ASP A 23 10.74 8.80 -25.11
CA ASP A 23 10.65 9.89 -24.14
C ASP A 23 11.92 9.90 -23.25
N PRO A 24 12.71 10.99 -23.24
CA PRO A 24 13.93 11.08 -22.44
C PRO A 24 13.70 10.80 -20.95
N LEU A 25 12.54 11.16 -20.41
CA LEU A 25 12.20 10.91 -19.01
C LEU A 25 11.99 9.42 -18.74
N VAL A 26 11.40 8.69 -19.69
CA VAL A 26 11.22 7.23 -19.58
C VAL A 26 12.55 6.51 -19.71
N ALA A 27 13.40 6.94 -20.64
CA ALA A 27 14.73 6.39 -20.83
C ALA A 27 15.63 6.59 -19.58
N ASP A 28 15.62 7.79 -19.00
CA ASP A 28 16.38 8.10 -17.79
C ASP A 28 15.89 7.29 -16.59
N ARG A 29 14.57 7.15 -16.43
CA ARG A 29 13.99 6.33 -15.35
C ARG A 29 14.36 4.85 -15.49
N THR A 30 14.30 4.34 -16.72
CA THR A 30 14.70 2.96 -17.04
C THR A 30 16.18 2.74 -16.69
N ARG A 31 17.05 3.70 -17.04
CA ARG A 31 18.48 3.64 -16.73
C ARG A 31 18.77 3.70 -15.23
N LEU A 32 18.11 4.59 -14.49
CA LEU A 32 18.26 4.70 -13.04
C LEU A 32 17.82 3.41 -12.34
N TYR A 33 16.67 2.87 -12.72
CA TYR A 33 16.19 1.60 -12.18
C TYR A 33 17.16 0.46 -12.50
N ALA A 34 17.56 0.29 -13.76
CA ALA A 34 18.46 -0.79 -14.17
C ALA A 34 19.80 -0.74 -13.40
N THR A 35 20.34 0.47 -13.19
CA THR A 35 21.56 0.68 -12.41
C THR A 35 21.37 0.27 -10.95
N ALA A 36 20.29 0.73 -10.31
CA ALA A 36 19.99 0.43 -8.91
C ALA A 36 19.67 -1.07 -8.69
N ALA A 37 18.98 -1.70 -9.64
CA ALA A 37 18.49 -3.07 -9.53
C ALA A 37 19.53 -4.12 -9.94
N SER A 38 20.55 -3.75 -10.73
CA SER A 38 21.51 -4.70 -11.32
C SER A 38 22.11 -5.71 -10.32
N PRO A 39 22.58 -5.32 -9.12
CA PRO A 39 23.09 -6.29 -8.15
C PRO A 39 22.03 -7.27 -7.62
N LEU A 40 20.81 -6.77 -7.36
CA LEU A 40 19.69 -7.60 -6.92
C LEU A 40 19.23 -8.55 -8.04
N LEU A 41 19.10 -8.06 -9.27
CA LEU A 41 18.71 -8.88 -10.42
C LEU A 41 19.75 -9.98 -10.71
N THR A 42 21.04 -9.69 -10.51
CA THR A 42 22.11 -10.69 -10.60
C THR A 42 21.93 -11.79 -9.56
N GLU A 43 21.61 -11.42 -8.32
CA GLU A 43 21.37 -12.41 -7.26
C GLU A 43 20.07 -13.21 -7.49
N LEU A 44 19.01 -12.57 -7.98
CA LEU A 44 17.77 -13.25 -8.35
C LEU A 44 18.00 -14.23 -9.51
N ALA A 45 18.83 -13.87 -10.49
CA ALA A 45 19.23 -14.78 -11.57
C ALA A 45 19.96 -16.01 -11.03
N ALA A 46 20.92 -15.82 -10.11
CA ALA A 46 21.61 -16.92 -9.44
C ALA A 46 20.66 -17.79 -8.57
N ALA A 47 19.56 -17.21 -8.08
CA ALA A 47 18.51 -17.90 -7.33
C ALA A 47 17.46 -18.59 -8.22
N GLY A 48 17.67 -18.64 -9.55
CA GLY A 48 16.78 -19.34 -10.49
C GLY A 48 15.77 -18.47 -11.22
N PHE A 49 15.92 -17.14 -11.18
CA PHE A 49 15.06 -16.18 -11.90
C PHE A 49 15.87 -15.37 -12.93
N PRO A 50 16.42 -16.01 -13.98
CA PRO A 50 17.20 -15.31 -14.99
C PRO A 50 16.32 -14.45 -15.89
N GLY A 51 16.92 -13.44 -16.53
CA GLY A 51 16.26 -12.62 -17.56
C GLY A 51 15.30 -11.56 -17.02
N LEU A 52 15.27 -11.34 -15.70
CA LEU A 52 14.52 -10.23 -15.12
C LEU A 52 15.20 -8.90 -15.43
N THR A 53 14.42 -7.94 -15.93
CA THR A 53 14.79 -6.53 -16.04
C THR A 53 14.21 -5.70 -14.90
N GLU A 54 13.14 -6.19 -14.27
CA GLU A 54 12.45 -5.57 -13.15
C GLU A 54 12.10 -6.63 -12.10
N VAL A 55 12.17 -6.25 -10.82
CA VAL A 55 11.79 -7.15 -9.71
C VAL A 55 10.32 -7.57 -9.84
N GLY A 56 9.46 -6.67 -10.28
CA GLY A 56 8.03 -6.87 -10.41
C GLY A 56 7.62 -7.99 -11.38
N GLN A 57 8.49 -8.36 -12.32
CA GLN A 57 8.25 -9.47 -13.24
C GLN A 57 8.14 -10.82 -12.52
N LEU A 58 8.70 -10.96 -11.30
CA LEU A 58 8.52 -12.15 -10.46
C LEU A 58 7.04 -12.47 -10.21
N ARG A 59 6.18 -11.45 -10.11
CA ARG A 59 4.74 -11.63 -9.89
C ARG A 59 4.04 -12.35 -11.05
N GLY A 60 4.64 -12.39 -12.24
CA GLY A 60 4.17 -13.14 -13.41
C GLY A 60 4.82 -14.52 -13.58
N HIS A 61 5.82 -14.88 -12.78
CA HIS A 61 6.64 -16.09 -12.93
C HIS A 61 5.98 -17.37 -12.37
N GLY A 62 4.74 -17.27 -11.86
CA GLY A 62 4.05 -18.37 -11.18
C GLY A 62 4.51 -18.53 -9.73
N ASP A 63 5.48 -19.41 -9.47
CA ASP A 63 6.06 -19.60 -8.13
C ASP A 63 7.41 -18.89 -8.01
N TYR A 64 7.48 -17.92 -7.10
CA TYR A 64 8.71 -17.18 -6.77
C TYR A 64 9.01 -17.17 -5.27
N ARG A 65 8.52 -18.16 -4.52
CA ARG A 65 8.76 -18.25 -3.06
C ARG A 65 10.25 -18.22 -2.70
N SER A 66 11.12 -18.80 -3.52
CA SER A 66 12.57 -18.79 -3.31
C SER A 66 13.21 -17.40 -3.47
N ALA A 67 12.55 -16.44 -4.15
CA ALA A 67 13.03 -15.06 -4.22
C ALA A 67 12.75 -14.26 -2.94
N VAL A 68 11.74 -14.65 -2.15
CA VAL A 68 11.31 -13.88 -0.96
C VAL A 68 12.46 -13.60 0.02
N PRO A 69 13.31 -14.57 0.41
CA PRO A 69 14.43 -14.29 1.31
C PRO A 69 15.44 -13.31 0.72
N VAL A 70 15.67 -13.32 -0.60
CA VAL A 70 16.55 -12.38 -1.30
C VAL A 70 15.96 -10.97 -1.21
N LEU A 71 14.69 -10.82 -1.58
CA LEU A 71 13.97 -9.54 -1.57
C LEU A 71 13.90 -8.90 -0.18
N VAL A 72 13.55 -9.68 0.85
CA VAL A 72 13.49 -9.21 2.25
C VAL A 72 14.86 -8.71 2.72
N ARG A 73 15.93 -9.43 2.35
CA ARG A 73 17.29 -9.05 2.75
C ARG A 73 17.77 -7.79 2.02
N TRP A 74 17.34 -7.58 0.77
CA TRP A 74 17.72 -6.43 -0.04
C TRP A 74 16.97 -5.15 0.32
N LEU A 75 15.68 -5.26 0.66
CA LEU A 75 14.80 -4.12 0.88
C LEU A 75 15.39 -2.99 1.76
N PRO A 76 15.96 -3.23 2.97
CA PRO A 76 16.51 -2.15 3.81
C PRO A 76 17.80 -1.52 3.26
N ARG A 77 18.44 -2.13 2.25
CA ARG A 77 19.70 -1.64 1.64
C ARG A 77 19.47 -0.79 0.40
N VAL A 78 18.27 -0.82 -0.15
CA VAL A 78 17.93 -0.02 -1.33
C VAL A 78 17.84 1.46 -0.93
N ARG A 79 18.34 2.32 -1.82
CA ARG A 79 18.27 3.79 -1.69
C ARG A 79 17.45 4.44 -2.79
N TYR A 80 17.14 3.71 -3.86
CA TYR A 80 16.30 4.22 -4.93
C TYR A 80 14.84 3.87 -4.68
N LEU A 81 13.97 4.89 -4.60
CA LEU A 81 12.56 4.77 -4.20
C LEU A 81 11.80 3.73 -5.02
N LEU A 82 11.89 3.79 -6.36
CA LEU A 82 11.09 2.91 -7.23
C LEU A 82 11.50 1.45 -7.13
N LEU A 83 12.78 1.17 -6.87
CA LEU A 83 13.24 -0.19 -6.61
C LEU A 83 12.71 -0.69 -5.25
N ALA A 84 12.73 0.15 -4.21
CA ALA A 84 12.19 -0.22 -2.91
C ALA A 84 10.68 -0.50 -3.01
N GLU A 85 9.93 0.35 -3.72
CA GLU A 85 8.51 0.16 -4.00
C GLU A 85 8.24 -1.16 -4.72
N ASP A 86 8.98 -1.48 -5.78
CA ASP A 86 8.74 -2.70 -6.55
C ASP A 86 9.07 -3.97 -5.76
N ILE A 87 10.09 -3.92 -4.89
CA ILE A 87 10.36 -4.99 -3.92
C ILE A 87 9.19 -5.14 -2.94
N VAL A 88 8.71 -4.05 -2.33
CA VAL A 88 7.57 -4.10 -1.39
C VAL A 88 6.34 -4.70 -2.07
N ARG A 89 5.99 -4.24 -3.27
CA ARG A 89 4.84 -4.76 -4.03
C ARG A 89 5.00 -6.24 -4.38
N THR A 90 6.21 -6.71 -4.65
CA THR A 90 6.51 -8.13 -4.87
C THR A 90 6.40 -8.95 -3.59
N LEU A 91 6.70 -8.35 -2.44
CA LEU A 91 6.56 -8.99 -1.13
C LEU A 91 5.12 -8.97 -0.60
N SER A 92 4.21 -8.16 -1.14
CA SER A 92 2.79 -8.03 -0.73
C SER A 92 1.90 -9.22 -1.11
N VAL A 93 2.35 -10.44 -0.82
CA VAL A 93 1.63 -11.69 -1.14
C VAL A 93 1.53 -12.64 0.06
N PRO A 94 0.45 -13.43 0.20
CA PRO A 94 0.19 -14.20 1.41
C PRO A 94 1.33 -15.14 1.85
N PHE A 95 2.00 -15.80 0.89
CA PHE A 95 3.09 -16.73 1.21
C PHE A 95 4.36 -16.03 1.70
N ALA A 96 4.55 -14.75 1.40
CA ALA A 96 5.71 -13.98 1.83
C ALA A 96 5.54 -13.40 3.24
N ARG A 97 4.30 -13.33 3.77
CA ARG A 97 3.96 -12.74 5.06
C ARG A 97 4.95 -13.06 6.17
N LYS A 98 5.23 -14.35 6.41
CA LYS A 98 6.08 -14.78 7.54
C LYS A 98 7.49 -14.19 7.46
N ALA A 99 8.05 -14.09 6.25
CA ALA A 99 9.38 -13.58 6.03
C ALA A 99 9.41 -12.04 5.92
N ALA A 100 8.42 -11.45 5.26
CA ALA A 100 8.41 -10.03 4.93
C ALA A 100 7.86 -9.13 6.04
N TYR A 101 6.90 -9.61 6.82
CA TYR A 101 6.18 -8.77 7.80
C TYR A 101 7.11 -8.05 8.79
N PRO A 102 8.10 -8.70 9.43
CA PRO A 102 8.98 -8.00 10.38
C PRO A 102 9.78 -6.87 9.74
N THR A 103 10.31 -7.10 8.54
CA THR A 103 11.10 -6.10 7.80
C THR A 103 10.22 -4.94 7.33
N LEU A 104 9.03 -5.23 6.80
CA LEU A 104 8.07 -4.20 6.39
C LEU A 104 7.62 -3.35 7.57
N LEU A 105 7.34 -3.98 8.72
CA LEU A 105 6.98 -3.25 9.94
C LEU A 105 8.10 -2.33 10.42
N ALA A 106 9.34 -2.83 10.44
CA ALA A 106 10.50 -2.02 10.81
C ALA A 106 10.68 -0.83 9.87
N MET A 107 10.54 -1.04 8.56
CA MET A 107 10.69 0.01 7.57
C MET A 107 9.53 0.99 7.50
N PHE A 108 8.33 0.60 7.90
CA PHE A 108 7.24 1.56 8.10
C PHE A 108 7.62 2.55 9.20
N ARG A 109 8.17 2.04 10.30
CA ARG A 109 8.56 2.86 11.47
C ARG A 109 9.76 3.74 11.16
N ASP A 110 10.77 3.19 10.50
CA ASP A 110 12.05 3.84 10.21
C ASP A 110 12.53 3.45 8.79
N PRO A 111 12.02 4.10 7.73
CA PRO A 111 12.48 3.84 6.38
C PRO A 111 13.90 4.38 6.19
N PRO A 112 14.76 3.72 5.39
CA PRO A 112 16.06 4.27 5.07
C PRO A 112 15.92 5.57 4.28
N GLU A 113 16.99 6.35 4.19
CA GLU A 113 17.04 7.48 3.27
C GLU A 113 16.85 7.01 1.83
N LEU A 114 15.84 7.55 1.16
CA LEU A 114 15.46 7.19 -0.20
C LEU A 114 15.57 8.42 -1.10
N THR A 115 15.98 8.17 -2.33
CA THR A 115 16.06 9.18 -3.37
C THR A 115 15.27 8.73 -4.59
N ASP A 116 14.72 9.72 -5.29
CA ASP A 116 14.22 9.58 -6.64
C ASP A 116 14.54 10.89 -7.39
N PRO A 117 15.63 10.93 -8.16
CA PRO A 117 16.06 12.15 -8.86
C PRO A 117 15.04 12.70 -9.85
N MET A 118 14.04 11.89 -10.23
CA MET A 118 13.01 12.26 -11.19
C MET A 118 11.67 12.59 -10.52
N ARG A 119 11.60 12.50 -9.19
CA ARG A 119 10.39 12.83 -8.44
C ARG A 119 10.20 14.35 -8.40
N PRO A 120 9.00 14.87 -8.70
CA PRO A 120 8.73 16.29 -8.59
C PRO A 120 9.00 16.81 -7.17
N GLU A 121 9.58 18.01 -7.06
CA GLU A 121 9.86 18.64 -5.75
C GLU A 121 8.58 18.92 -4.94
N THR A 122 7.43 18.99 -5.62
CA THR A 122 6.12 19.19 -4.99
C THR A 122 5.53 17.91 -4.38
N SER A 123 6.15 16.75 -4.62
CA SER A 123 5.72 15.48 -4.05
C SER A 123 6.08 15.39 -2.57
N GLU A 124 5.34 14.57 -1.83
CA GLU A 124 5.69 14.17 -0.47
C GLU A 124 7.08 13.52 -0.41
N PRO A 125 7.74 13.54 0.75
CA PRO A 125 9.04 12.89 0.93
C PRO A 125 9.04 11.43 0.45
N PRO A 126 10.11 10.96 -0.22
CA PRO A 126 10.23 9.56 -0.66
C PRO A 126 9.94 8.53 0.43
N GLN A 127 10.29 8.83 1.67
CA GLN A 127 10.08 8.02 2.86
C GLN A 127 8.58 7.88 3.19
N ASP A 128 7.81 8.95 3.05
CA ASP A 128 6.38 8.97 3.31
C ASP A 128 5.61 8.23 2.20
N HIS A 129 6.06 8.37 0.94
CA HIS A 129 5.58 7.56 -0.18
C HIS A 129 5.84 6.07 0.07
N LEU A 130 7.07 5.69 0.43
CA LEU A 130 7.38 4.29 0.73
C LEU A 130 6.56 3.78 1.92
N ARG A 131 6.39 4.59 2.98
CA ARG A 131 5.58 4.22 4.15
C ARG A 131 4.13 3.92 3.74
N THR A 132 3.57 4.69 2.81
CA THR A 132 2.24 4.43 2.23
C THR A 132 2.18 3.08 1.50
N VAL A 133 3.17 2.78 0.65
CA VAL A 133 3.27 1.48 -0.06
C VAL A 133 3.42 0.32 0.93
N ILE A 134 4.23 0.49 1.97
CA ILE A 134 4.40 -0.49 3.04
C ILE A 134 3.09 -0.67 3.83
N GLY A 135 2.36 0.42 4.10
CA GLY A 135 1.06 0.37 4.77
C GLY A 135 0.05 -0.49 4.02
N ASP A 136 0.02 -0.37 2.69
CA ASP A 136 -0.80 -1.25 1.83
C ASP A 136 -0.31 -2.71 1.89
N ALA A 137 1.00 -2.95 1.84
CA ALA A 137 1.57 -4.29 2.03
C ALA A 137 1.15 -4.92 3.37
N LEU A 138 1.28 -4.18 4.48
CA LEU A 138 0.88 -4.62 5.82
C LEU A 138 -0.64 -4.85 5.91
N ALA A 139 -1.45 -4.07 5.18
CA ALA A 139 -2.90 -4.25 5.09
C ALA A 139 -3.30 -5.58 4.41
N THR A 140 -2.47 -6.12 3.50
CA THR A 140 -2.65 -7.48 2.95
C THR A 140 -2.40 -8.56 4.01
N PHE A 141 -1.59 -8.25 5.02
CA PHE A 141 -1.24 -9.13 6.14
C PHE A 141 -2.07 -8.89 7.40
N ALA A 142 -3.07 -8.00 7.38
CA ALA A 142 -3.87 -7.78 8.58
C ALA A 142 -4.63 -9.05 8.99
N GLY A 143 -4.49 -9.44 10.26
CA GLY A 143 -5.15 -10.57 10.90
C GLY A 143 -4.95 -10.54 12.42
N PRO A 144 -5.55 -11.47 13.19
CA PRO A 144 -5.46 -11.45 14.66
C PRO A 144 -4.02 -11.40 15.19
N ALA A 145 -3.11 -12.14 14.55
CA ALA A 145 -1.70 -12.19 14.97
C ALA A 145 -0.91 -10.88 14.74
N THR A 146 -1.47 -9.88 14.05
CA THR A 146 -0.82 -8.58 13.80
C THR A 146 -1.60 -7.43 14.41
N ALA A 147 -2.56 -7.71 15.30
CA ALA A 147 -3.43 -6.69 15.86
C ALA A 147 -2.62 -5.61 16.60
N ASP A 148 -1.73 -6.01 17.53
CA ASP A 148 -0.95 -5.08 18.34
C ASP A 148 -0.07 -4.16 17.49
N ASP A 149 0.66 -4.74 16.52
CA ASP A 149 1.52 -3.96 15.64
C ASP A 149 0.74 -2.94 14.82
N LEU A 150 -0.39 -3.36 14.20
CA LEU A 150 -1.18 -2.47 13.36
C LEU A 150 -1.91 -1.40 14.17
N LEU A 151 -2.37 -1.72 15.39
CA LEU A 151 -2.94 -0.73 16.31
C LEU A 151 -1.89 0.31 16.70
N GLY A 152 -0.68 -0.11 17.07
CA GLY A 152 0.41 0.81 17.40
C GLY A 152 0.79 1.74 16.23
N LEU A 153 0.79 1.24 14.98
CA LEU A 153 0.98 2.09 13.80
C LEU A 153 -0.16 3.10 13.63
N VAL A 154 -1.40 2.67 13.87
CA VAL A 154 -2.57 3.53 13.72
C VAL A 154 -2.65 4.59 14.80
N GLU A 155 -2.27 4.31 16.04
CA GLU A 155 -2.32 5.27 17.15
C GLU A 155 -1.18 6.30 17.10
N THR A 156 -0.12 6.05 16.33
CA THR A 156 1.00 6.98 16.18
C THR A 156 0.65 8.10 15.19
N GLU A 157 0.22 9.25 15.70
CA GLU A 157 -0.21 10.41 14.89
C GLU A 157 0.88 10.98 13.98
N ALA A 158 2.15 10.84 14.36
CA ALA A 158 3.30 11.29 13.56
C ALA A 158 3.38 10.64 12.17
N TYR A 159 2.71 9.50 11.95
CA TYR A 159 2.62 8.88 10.63
C TYR A 159 1.59 9.52 9.70
N GLY A 160 0.79 10.48 10.17
CA GLY A 160 -0.08 11.28 9.31
C GLY A 160 -1.08 10.45 8.50
N ASP A 161 -1.07 10.64 7.18
CA ASP A 161 -1.89 9.96 6.17
C ASP A 161 -1.32 8.59 5.74
N THR A 162 -0.02 8.37 5.88
CA THR A 162 0.64 7.10 5.47
C THR A 162 0.10 5.85 6.19
N ARG A 163 -0.54 6.03 7.36
CA ARG A 163 -1.22 4.95 8.12
C ARG A 163 -2.64 4.62 7.59
N ALA A 164 -3.14 5.32 6.57
CA ALA A 164 -4.51 5.18 6.06
C ALA A 164 -4.87 3.75 5.61
N PHE A 165 -3.97 3.06 4.90
CA PHE A 165 -4.21 1.67 4.48
C PHE A 165 -4.24 0.71 5.66
N VAL A 166 -3.46 0.98 6.70
CA VAL A 166 -3.48 0.20 7.95
C VAL A 166 -4.80 0.39 8.68
N VAL A 167 -5.28 1.65 8.82
CA VAL A 167 -6.61 1.98 9.37
C VAL A 167 -7.70 1.17 8.66
N LEU A 168 -7.69 1.18 7.33
CA LEU A 168 -8.69 0.50 6.52
C LEU A 168 -8.70 -1.03 6.71
N ALA A 169 -7.56 -1.61 7.10
CA ALA A 169 -7.37 -3.03 7.27
C ALA A 169 -7.59 -3.52 8.71
N LEU A 170 -7.65 -2.62 9.70
CA LEU A 170 -7.92 -2.95 11.11
C LEU A 170 -9.12 -3.90 11.32
N PRO A 171 -10.26 -3.78 10.60
CA PRO A 171 -11.36 -4.74 10.75
C PRO A 171 -10.96 -6.23 10.55
N LYS A 172 -9.92 -6.50 9.74
CA LYS A 172 -9.43 -7.87 9.48
C LYS A 172 -8.72 -8.48 10.70
N THR A 173 -8.25 -7.67 11.65
CA THR A 173 -7.60 -8.18 12.86
C THR A 173 -8.58 -8.85 13.80
N LYS A 174 -9.87 -8.51 13.71
CA LYS A 174 -10.94 -8.96 14.63
C LYS A 174 -10.67 -8.62 16.09
N ASP A 175 -9.79 -7.65 16.35
CA ASP A 175 -9.46 -7.21 17.69
C ASP A 175 -10.60 -6.36 18.27
N SER A 176 -10.96 -6.59 19.54
CA SER A 176 -12.06 -5.90 20.21
C SER A 176 -11.80 -4.41 20.44
N ARG A 177 -10.55 -3.96 20.39
CA ARG A 177 -10.18 -2.53 20.50
C ARG A 177 -10.50 -1.74 19.22
N VAL A 178 -10.60 -2.41 18.07
CA VAL A 178 -10.70 -1.77 16.75
C VAL A 178 -11.86 -0.77 16.65
N PRO A 179 -13.10 -1.07 17.09
CA PRO A 179 -14.20 -0.10 17.00
C PRO A 179 -13.89 1.22 17.71
N GLY A 180 -13.36 1.15 18.94
CA GLY A 180 -13.01 2.34 19.73
C GLY A 180 -11.88 3.14 19.10
N VAL A 181 -10.83 2.47 18.62
CA VAL A 181 -9.73 3.13 17.90
C VAL A 181 -10.23 3.83 16.65
N LEU A 182 -11.04 3.17 15.82
CA LEU A 182 -11.57 3.77 14.59
C LEU A 182 -12.50 4.96 14.88
N MET A 183 -13.31 4.91 15.94
CA MET A 183 -14.14 6.05 16.35
C MET A 183 -13.28 7.26 16.75
N GLY A 184 -12.17 7.03 17.46
CA GLY A 184 -11.21 8.08 17.82
C GLY A 184 -10.55 8.78 16.63
N LEU A 185 -10.53 8.15 15.45
CA LEU A 185 -9.95 8.71 14.23
C LEU A 185 -10.93 9.55 13.39
N LEU A 186 -12.23 9.57 13.72
CA LEU A 186 -13.24 10.26 12.92
C LEU A 186 -13.01 11.78 12.81
N GLY A 187 -12.36 12.37 13.81
CA GLY A 187 -11.99 13.79 13.83
C GLY A 187 -10.64 14.11 13.19
N GLN A 188 -9.90 13.13 12.68
CA GLN A 188 -8.54 13.32 12.17
C GLN A 188 -8.56 13.39 10.63
N PRO A 189 -8.41 14.57 9.99
CA PRO A 189 -8.67 14.74 8.56
C PRO A 189 -7.89 13.80 7.65
N SER A 190 -6.63 13.48 7.98
CA SER A 190 -5.77 12.61 7.19
C SER A 190 -6.24 11.16 7.11
N VAL A 191 -7.08 10.70 8.05
CA VAL A 191 -7.51 9.30 8.15
C VAL A 191 -9.02 9.11 8.35
N ALA A 192 -9.79 10.20 8.49
CA ALA A 192 -11.22 10.16 8.79
C ALA A 192 -12.01 9.34 7.75
N ALA A 193 -11.78 9.55 6.45
CA ALA A 193 -12.47 8.80 5.41
C ALA A 193 -12.21 7.28 5.50
N PHE A 194 -10.98 6.88 5.82
CA PHE A 194 -10.59 5.47 5.99
C PHE A 194 -11.21 4.87 7.26
N ALA A 195 -11.26 5.64 8.35
CA ALA A 195 -11.90 5.24 9.60
C ALA A 195 -13.40 5.02 9.42
N VAL A 196 -14.11 5.97 8.79
CA VAL A 196 -15.53 5.85 8.43
C VAL A 196 -15.77 4.61 7.57
N GLN A 197 -14.94 4.40 6.55
CA GLN A 197 -15.04 3.23 5.68
C GLN A 197 -14.86 1.92 6.46
N ALA A 198 -13.88 1.86 7.37
CA ALA A 198 -13.61 0.69 8.20
C ALA A 198 -14.76 0.40 9.18
N LEU A 199 -15.31 1.41 9.84
CA LEU A 199 -16.48 1.30 10.72
C LEU A 199 -17.72 0.80 9.96
N GLY A 200 -17.94 1.30 8.75
CA GLY A 200 -19.01 0.82 7.87
C GLY A 200 -18.85 -0.65 7.45
N ARG A 201 -17.61 -1.14 7.26
CA ARG A 201 -17.33 -2.56 7.00
C ARG A 201 -17.60 -3.43 8.21
N LEU A 202 -17.28 -2.93 9.41
CA LEU A 202 -17.62 -3.58 10.68
C LEU A 202 -19.11 -3.56 11.01
N ARG A 203 -19.90 -2.70 10.32
CA ARG A 203 -21.28 -2.39 10.67
C ARG A 203 -21.38 -1.95 12.14
N CYS A 204 -20.47 -1.05 12.53
CA CYS A 204 -20.36 -0.57 13.90
C CYS A 204 -21.52 0.37 14.25
N THR A 205 -22.55 -0.18 14.89
CA THR A 205 -23.76 0.56 15.27
C THR A 205 -23.48 1.65 16.28
N GLN A 206 -22.47 1.45 17.15
CA GLN A 206 -22.01 2.43 18.13
C GLN A 206 -21.49 3.72 17.49
N ALA A 207 -20.94 3.65 16.27
CA ALA A 207 -20.39 4.80 15.56
C ALA A 207 -21.43 5.52 14.68
N ARG A 208 -22.70 5.08 14.70
CA ARG A 208 -23.71 5.56 13.75
C ARG A 208 -23.92 7.07 13.84
N ASP A 209 -24.10 7.61 15.04
CA ASP A 209 -24.41 9.02 15.23
C ASP A 209 -23.19 9.91 14.94
N ASP A 210 -21.99 9.47 15.34
CA ASP A 210 -20.74 10.15 14.99
C ASP A 210 -20.54 10.21 13.46
N ILE A 211 -20.80 9.11 12.75
CA ILE A 211 -20.73 9.07 11.28
C ILE A 211 -21.83 9.93 10.65
N ALA A 212 -23.02 10.01 11.25
CA ALA A 212 -24.09 10.89 10.76
C ALA A 212 -23.68 12.37 10.81
N GLY A 213 -22.94 12.78 11.84
CA GLY A 213 -22.37 14.12 11.94
C GLY A 213 -21.37 14.46 10.82
N LEU A 214 -20.81 13.45 10.14
CA LEU A 214 -19.85 13.64 9.03
C LEU A 214 -20.53 13.82 7.66
N LEU A 215 -21.87 13.79 7.58
CA LEU A 215 -22.59 14.01 6.31
C LEU A 215 -22.42 15.43 5.76
N ASP A 216 -22.08 16.38 6.61
CA ASP A 216 -21.83 17.79 6.29
C ASP A 216 -20.33 18.16 6.38
N ASN A 217 -19.44 17.18 6.47
CA ASN A 217 -18.00 17.41 6.53
C ASN A 217 -17.50 18.18 5.28
N PRO A 218 -16.55 19.13 5.38
CA PRO A 218 -16.04 19.87 4.21
C PRO A 218 -15.37 18.96 3.16
N ASP A 219 -14.78 17.85 3.57
CA ASP A 219 -14.16 16.86 2.67
C ASP A 219 -15.24 15.98 2.00
N GLU A 220 -15.30 16.04 0.67
CA GLU A 220 -16.24 15.25 -0.13
C GLU A 220 -16.07 13.74 0.02
N ASN A 221 -14.83 13.26 0.14
CA ASN A 221 -14.55 11.84 0.34
C ASN A 221 -15.10 11.38 1.69
N VAL A 222 -14.92 12.18 2.75
CA VAL A 222 -15.50 11.88 4.07
C VAL A 222 -17.03 11.80 3.99
N ARG A 223 -17.69 12.77 3.35
CA ARG A 223 -19.15 12.74 3.15
C ARG A 223 -19.60 11.50 2.38
N GLU A 224 -18.88 11.13 1.32
CA GLU A 224 -19.20 9.96 0.51
C GLU A 224 -19.06 8.65 1.32
N GLN A 225 -17.97 8.50 2.07
CA GLN A 225 -17.79 7.33 2.94
C GLN A 225 -18.84 7.27 4.04
N ALA A 226 -19.23 8.40 4.62
CA ALA A 226 -20.25 8.47 5.67
C ALA A 226 -21.60 7.93 5.17
N ARG A 227 -22.07 8.39 4.00
CA ARG A 227 -23.31 7.88 3.38
C ARG A 227 -23.24 6.37 3.14
N LYS A 228 -22.11 5.87 2.63
CA LYS A 228 -21.91 4.43 2.37
C LYS A 228 -21.85 3.61 3.67
N ALA A 229 -21.25 4.15 4.73
CA ALA A 229 -21.12 3.49 6.01
C ALA A 229 -22.48 3.38 6.73
N LEU A 230 -23.23 4.49 6.81
CA LEU A 230 -24.57 4.52 7.41
C LEU A 230 -25.51 3.53 6.73
N LYS A 231 -25.51 3.48 5.39
CA LYS A 231 -26.31 2.49 4.65
C LYS A 231 -26.00 1.05 5.08
N ARG A 232 -24.72 0.70 5.30
CA ARG A 232 -24.33 -0.65 5.73
C ARG A 232 -24.72 -0.93 7.18
N ILE A 233 -24.60 0.06 8.06
CA ILE A 233 -24.97 -0.03 9.48
C ILE A 233 -26.49 -0.22 9.60
N ASP A 234 -27.27 0.66 8.97
CA ASP A 234 -28.75 0.61 9.01
C ASP A 234 -29.30 -0.70 8.40
N GLN A 235 -28.65 -1.23 7.36
CA GLN A 235 -29.03 -2.54 6.79
C GLN A 235 -28.77 -3.70 7.77
N ALA A 236 -27.73 -3.61 8.59
CA ALA A 236 -27.40 -4.63 9.57
C ALA A 236 -28.37 -4.60 10.75
N ASP A 237 -28.78 -3.40 11.19
CA ASP A 237 -29.73 -3.23 12.28
C ASP A 237 -31.13 -3.73 11.93
N ARG A 238 -31.57 -3.54 10.68
CA ARG A 238 -32.86 -4.07 10.20
C ARG A 238 -32.90 -5.60 10.06
N ALA A 239 -31.75 -6.25 10.06
CA ALA A 239 -31.63 -7.70 9.91
C ALA A 239 -31.51 -8.45 11.26
N ARG A 240 -31.51 -7.72 12.38
CA ARG A 240 -31.52 -8.25 13.74
C ARG A 240 -32.94 -8.23 14.29
#